data_AF-A0AAV8WJ54-F1
#
_entry.id   AF-A0AAV8WJ54-F1
#
_cell.length_a   1.000
_cell.length_b   1.000
_cell.length_c   1.000
_cell.angle_alpha   90.00
_cell.angle_beta   90.00
_cell.angle_gamma   90.00
#
_symmetry.space_group_name_H-M   'P 1'
#
loop_
_entity.id
_entity.type
_entity.pdbx_description
1 polymer ?
#
loop_
_entity_poly.entity_id
_entity_poly.type
_entity_poly.pdbx_seq_one_letter_code
_entity_poly.pdbx_strand_id
1 'polypeptide(L)' 'MLRPHNIYIPPGTVDLEEQGRLIQGNWRNLHDVDCFRNIRNVPRRATVKAKHIRKEFAEYFSTEGVVPWQHQYA' A
#
# COMPACT_ATOMS: atom_id res chain seq x y z
N MET A 1 -23.95 9.15 -25.03
CA MET A 1 -23.80 8.54 -23.69
C MET A 1 -22.33 8.57 -23.32
N LEU A 2 -21.94 9.38 -22.34
CA LEU A 2 -20.56 9.53 -21.91
C LEU A 2 -20.19 8.36 -20.99
N ARG A 3 -19.13 7.61 -21.32
CA ARG A 3 -18.59 6.56 -20.45
C ARG A 3 -17.87 7.23 -19.27
N PRO A 4 -18.17 6.92 -18.00
CA PRO A 4 -17.41 7.48 -16.90
C PRO A 4 -15.98 6.93 -16.93
N HIS A 5 -15.02 7.82 -17.21
CA HIS A 5 -13.61 7.64 -16.93
C HIS A 5 -13.45 7.51 -15.41
N ASN A 6 -12.76 6.46 -14.94
CA ASN A 6 -12.49 6.14 -13.53
C ASN A 6 -13.65 5.57 -12.70
N ILE A 7 -14.16 4.40 -13.12
CA ILE A 7 -14.90 3.52 -12.22
C ILE A 7 -13.88 2.77 -11.34
N TYR A 8 -13.59 3.31 -10.15
CA TYR A 8 -12.67 2.69 -9.17
C TYR A 8 -13.21 1.36 -8.63
N ILE A 9 -14.53 1.16 -8.70
CA ILE A 9 -15.23 -0.02 -8.20
C ILE A 9 -16.20 -0.47 -9.29
N PRO A 10 -15.93 -1.56 -10.01
CA PRO A 10 -16.84 -2.07 -11.03
C PRO A 10 -18.27 -2.26 -10.46
N PRO A 11 -19.33 -1.94 -11.21
CA PRO A 11 -20.70 -2.12 -10.74
C PRO A 11 -20.94 -3.57 -10.29
N GLY A 12 -21.63 -3.74 -9.16
CA GLY A 12 -21.87 -5.06 -8.57
C GLY A 12 -20.69 -5.63 -7.79
N THR A 13 -19.59 -4.89 -7.60
CA THR A 13 -18.47 -5.34 -6.74
C THR A 13 -18.88 -5.35 -5.27
N VAL A 14 -19.36 -4.23 -4.75
CA VAL A 14 -19.75 -4.07 -3.34
C VAL A 14 -21.22 -4.36 -3.11
N ASP A 15 -21.61 -4.56 -1.86
CA ASP A 15 -23.01 -4.70 -1.49
C ASP A 15 -23.76 -3.39 -1.74
N LEU A 16 -25.01 -3.50 -2.18
CA LEU A 16 -25.92 -2.38 -2.40
C LEU A 16 -27.21 -2.64 -1.63
N GLU A 17 -27.77 -1.62 -1.01
CA GLU A 17 -29.09 -1.70 -0.41
C GLU A 17 -30.10 -0.95 -1.29
N GLU A 18 -31.16 -1.64 -1.73
CA GLU A 18 -32.28 -1.03 -2.45
C GLU A 18 -33.58 -1.40 -1.74
N GLN A 19 -34.33 -0.38 -1.32
CA GLN A 19 -35.67 -0.55 -0.73
C GLN A 19 -35.68 -1.51 0.49
N GLY A 20 -34.64 -1.44 1.33
CA GLY A 20 -34.49 -2.31 2.50
C GLY A 20 -34.06 -3.76 2.17
N ARG A 21 -33.78 -4.05 0.90
CA ARG A 21 -33.23 -5.34 0.47
C ARG A 21 -31.73 -5.19 0.21
N LEU A 22 -30.96 -6.02 0.90
CA LEU A 22 -29.53 -6.17 0.63
C LEU A 22 -29.31 -6.97 -0.66
N ILE A 23 -28.68 -6.35 -1.65
CA ILE A 23 -28.18 -6.95 -2.88
C ILE A 23 -26.69 -7.23 -2.66
N GLN A 24 -26.31 -8.50 -2.64
CA GLN A 24 -24.93 -8.90 -2.40
C GLN A 24 -24.04 -8.57 -3.60
N GLY A 25 -22.93 -7.90 -3.34
CA GLY A 25 -21.88 -7.67 -4.32
C GLY A 25 -21.05 -8.93 -4.56
N ASN A 26 -20.39 -8.98 -5.71
CA ASN A 26 -19.56 -10.10 -6.13
C ASN A 26 -18.19 -10.15 -5.43
N TRP A 27 -17.84 -9.19 -4.58
CA TRP A 27 -16.53 -9.12 -3.91
C TRP A 27 -16.19 -10.36 -3.08
N ARG A 28 -17.20 -11.12 -2.62
CA ARG A 28 -17.03 -12.40 -1.92
C ARG A 28 -16.75 -13.58 -2.85
N ASN A 29 -17.18 -13.47 -4.11
CA ASN A 29 -17.03 -14.48 -5.15
C ASN A 29 -15.89 -14.14 -6.13
N LEU A 30 -15.18 -13.02 -5.90
CA LEU A 30 -13.90 -12.73 -6.53
C LEU A 30 -12.89 -13.77 -6.03
N HIS A 31 -12.91 -14.94 -6.67
CA HIS A 31 -11.87 -15.95 -6.57
C HIS A 31 -10.61 -15.51 -7.32
N ASP A 32 -10.29 -14.21 -7.30
CA ASP A 32 -9.03 -13.75 -7.85
C ASP A 32 -7.94 -14.28 -6.93
N VAL A 33 -7.36 -15.39 -7.38
CA VAL A 33 -6.26 -16.18 -6.82
C VAL A 33 -4.99 -15.35 -6.57
N ASP A 34 -5.06 -14.04 -6.80
CA ASP A 34 -3.98 -13.07 -6.72
C ASP A 34 -3.99 -12.23 -5.44
N CYS A 35 -5.09 -12.18 -4.68
CA CYS A 35 -5.15 -11.42 -3.43
C CYS A 35 -4.26 -12.04 -2.32
N PHE A 36 -3.96 -13.34 -2.41
CA PHE A 36 -3.12 -14.07 -1.46
C PHE A 36 -2.01 -14.84 -2.18
N ARG A 37 -1.21 -14.15 -3.00
CA ARG A 37 0.00 -14.76 -3.54
C ARG A 37 0.98 -15.05 -2.41
N ASN A 38 1.56 -16.25 -2.42
CA ASN A 38 2.69 -16.56 -1.57
C ASN A 38 3.77 -15.48 -1.75
N ILE A 39 4.18 -14.86 -0.63
CA ILE A 39 5.29 -13.92 -0.64
C ILE A 39 6.50 -14.66 -1.20
N ARG A 40 7.03 -14.18 -2.33
CA ARG A 40 8.21 -14.78 -2.93
C ARG A 40 9.35 -14.75 -1.90
N ASN A 41 10.03 -15.87 -1.71
CA ASN A 41 11.21 -15.93 -0.86
C ASN A 41 12.37 -15.25 -1.58
N VAL A 42 12.48 -13.92 -1.42
CA VAL A 42 13.54 -13.10 -2.01
C VAL A 42 14.70 -13.01 -1.01
N PRO A 43 15.97 -13.16 -1.45
CA PRO A 43 17.12 -13.00 -0.57
C PRO A 43 17.11 -11.60 0.08
N ARG A 44 17.04 -11.58 1.41
CA ARG A 44 16.85 -10.34 2.21
C ARG A 44 18.14 -9.55 2.48
N ARG A 45 19.29 -10.01 1.96
CA ARG A 45 20.58 -9.35 2.22
C ARG A 45 20.74 -8.18 1.27
N ALA A 46 20.59 -6.96 1.80
CA ALA A 46 20.95 -5.74 1.10
C ALA A 46 22.43 -5.79 0.66
N THR A 47 22.70 -5.26 -0.53
CA THR A 47 24.06 -5.14 -1.06
C THR A 47 24.91 -4.27 -0.14
N VAL A 48 26.23 -4.46 -0.17
CA VAL A 48 27.18 -3.62 0.59
C VAL A 48 27.01 -2.14 0.24
N LYS A 49 26.76 -1.82 -1.04
CA LYS A 49 26.45 -0.47 -1.50
C LYS A 49 25.19 0.10 -0.84
N ALA A 50 24.09 -0.65 -0.83
CA ALA A 50 22.85 -0.21 -0.19
C ALA A 50 23.01 -0.01 1.33
N LYS A 51 23.88 -0.80 1.99
CA LYS A 51 24.21 -0.58 3.41
C LYS A 51 24.97 0.72 3.62
N HIS A 52 25.97 1.03 2.79
CA HIS A 52 26.72 2.28 2.87
C HIS A 52 25.83 3.49 2.65
N ILE A 53 25.00 3.49 1.59
CA ILE A 53 24.06 4.59 1.31
C ILE A 53 23.13 4.84 2.50
N ARG A 54 22.55 3.77 3.08
CA ARG A 54 21.69 3.90 4.27
C ARG A 54 22.44 4.48 5.47
N LYS A 55 23.69 4.09 5.68
CA LYS A 55 24.53 4.60 6.77
C LYS A 55 24.83 6.08 6.57
N GLU A 56 25.21 6.48 5.36
CA GLU A 56 25.49 7.87 4.99
C GLU A 56 24.27 8.77 5.24
N PHE A 57 23.09 8.37 4.78
CA PHE A 57 21.87 9.12 5.06
C PHE A 57 21.53 9.18 6.55
N ALA A 58 21.65 8.06 7.26
CA ALA A 58 21.37 8.02 8.69
C ALA A 58 22.30 8.95 9.48
N GLU A 59 23.59 8.98 9.13
CA GLU A 59 24.58 9.89 9.70
C GLU A 59 24.20 11.34 9.39
N TYR A 60 23.98 11.69 8.12
CA TYR A 60 23.61 13.05 7.71
C TYR A 60 22.37 13.56 8.46
N PHE A 61 21.27 12.80 8.48
CA PHE A 61 20.03 13.23 9.14
C PHE A 61 20.13 13.22 10.67
N SER A 62 21.13 12.58 11.27
CA SER A 62 21.35 12.61 12.72
C SER A 62 22.36 13.68 13.16
N THR A 63 23.10 14.29 12.22
CA THR A 63 24.17 15.25 12.54
C THR A 63 23.96 16.59 11.84
N GLU A 64 24.28 16.68 10.55
CA GLU A 64 24.31 17.91 9.77
C GLU A 64 22.91 18.36 9.32
N GLY A 65 22.09 17.39 8.93
CA GLY A 65 20.71 17.60 8.47
C GLY A 65 19.67 17.63 9.59
N VAL A 66 20.09 17.79 10.85
CA VAL A 66 19.19 17.76 11.99
C VAL A 66 18.30 19.01 12.00
N VAL A 67 17.01 18.84 12.24
CA VAL A 67 16.05 19.95 12.33
C VAL A 67 15.67 20.25 13.78
N PRO A 68 15.36 21.51 14.14
CA PRO A 68 15.15 21.91 15.54
C PRO A 68 14.07 21.11 16.30
N TRP A 69 13.09 20.56 15.59
CA TRP A 69 11.98 19.80 16.16
C TRP A 69 12.23 18.28 16.22
N GLN A 70 13.35 17.78 15.67
CA GLN A 70 13.62 16.35 15.51
C GLN A 70 13.73 15.57 16.81
N HIS A 71 14.12 16.24 17.90
CA HIS A 71 14.32 15.64 19.21
C HIS A 71 13.35 16.17 20.28
N GLN A 72 12.34 16.96 19.87
CA GLN A 72 11.42 17.59 20.82
C GLN A 72 10.43 16.62 21.48
N TYR A 73 10.22 15.44 20.90
CA TYR A 73 9.25 14.44 21.37
C TYR A 73 9.85 13.03 21.46
N ALA A 74 11.17 12.92 21.62
CA ALA A 74 11.88 11.66 21.74
C ALA A 74 11.68 11.02 23.13
#